data_AF-A0A1V6RBT0-F1
#
_entry.id   AF-A0A1V6RBT0-F1
#
_cell.length_a   1.000
_cell.length_b   1.000
_cell.length_c   1.000
_cell.angle_alpha   90.00
_cell.angle_beta   90.00
_cell.angle_gamma   90.00
#
_symmetry.space_group_name_H-M   'P 1'
#
loop_
_entity.id
_entity.type
_entity.pdbx_description
1 polymer ?
#
loop_
_entity_poly.entity_id
_entity_poly.type
_entity_poly.pdbx_seq_one_letter_code
_entity_poly.pdbx_strand_id
1 'polypeptide(L)'
;MVHALTGHCPAPFLQETLFPTVGGFIDGRYCKNVSYGNSTYSCCLPCPLAEWRYDTDLADKISITSWISVAILPLCIFLLISYAVLPAKWTHRHYLSLAFIIPLGAKPDQCHNAITPNDMRSNLSCAFSGSLLLFGGWLVVIWSFIRTMAFHLQVCWERVLGPKFMWAAFVCGFGIPAIGLTIMLILTGVSFRFGDICHINVTNGLYDYWIPVMIFAVAALFLQLSTMVYCTHIYLRSLFDKSASTSGSSGTNLPSYSASIGTVTARQAYRRIRRVLKLQWRGIALTSIILGNVLFFAVVFIGLDNAVAPTVENVKTAGPWLMCLAETGDKDLCREYAAAIGPNEATLLAVVFLLSLVGFWNFILFARPSMFAGWLDLFHRKVTRRNEFVSADATTRFADNKGFEMLTTSVKSPDTFMRSPSPSRLDRNAFMRSPSPTQMGGHDRSAFVPSPSPTHMTGYGRSPIASPSPSSERNTQVAREARYVRPSLSFSGPRPPSAREWDPQSSFAPAYGREQV
;
A
#
# COMPACT_ATOMS: atom_id res chain seq x y z
N MET A 1 -3.70 52.32 -24.65
CA MET A 1 -2.39 51.66 -24.55
C MET A 1 -2.28 50.39 -25.40
N VAL A 2 -3.33 49.58 -25.54
CA VAL A 2 -3.30 48.30 -26.28
C VAL A 2 -2.79 48.41 -27.73
N HIS A 3 -3.20 49.43 -28.50
CA HIS A 3 -2.74 49.65 -29.90
C HIS A 3 -1.22 49.83 -30.07
N ALA A 4 -0.46 50.13 -29.01
CA ALA A 4 0.99 50.21 -29.10
C ALA A 4 1.69 48.83 -29.08
N LEU A 5 0.99 47.77 -28.65
CA LEU A 5 1.52 46.42 -28.46
C LEU A 5 1.09 45.44 -29.57
N THR A 6 0.06 45.78 -30.36
CA THR A 6 -0.31 45.04 -31.57
C THR A 6 0.76 45.19 -32.66
N GLY A 7 1.39 46.36 -32.75
CA GLY A 7 2.40 46.64 -33.79
C GLY A 7 1.81 46.48 -35.19
N HIS A 8 2.41 45.62 -36.00
CA HIS A 8 1.92 45.23 -37.33
C HIS A 8 0.95 44.04 -37.34
N CYS A 9 0.65 43.45 -36.18
CA CYS A 9 -0.31 42.35 -36.06
C CYS A 9 -1.76 42.88 -35.95
N PRO A 10 -2.75 42.17 -36.51
CA PRO A 10 -4.15 42.53 -36.32
C PRO A 10 -4.56 42.27 -34.87
N ALA A 11 -5.45 43.09 -34.32
CA ALA A 11 -6.02 42.80 -33.00
C ALA A 11 -6.78 41.46 -33.04
N PRO A 12 -6.76 40.64 -31.97
CA PRO A 12 -6.14 40.87 -30.65
C PRO A 12 -4.66 40.47 -30.56
N PHE A 13 -4.04 40.07 -31.68
CA PHE A 13 -2.67 39.56 -31.68
C PHE A 13 -1.63 40.65 -31.41
N LEU A 14 -0.58 40.27 -30.70
CA LEU A 14 0.48 41.16 -30.24
C LEU A 14 1.80 40.80 -30.93
N GLN A 15 2.56 41.81 -31.37
CA GLN A 15 3.80 41.58 -32.12
C GLN A 15 4.93 41.16 -31.17
N GLU A 16 5.52 39.98 -31.39
CA GLU A 16 6.46 39.36 -30.46
C GLU A 16 7.68 40.24 -30.15
N THR A 17 8.21 40.94 -31.15
CA THR A 17 9.42 41.77 -31.03
C THR A 17 9.24 42.99 -30.12
N LEU A 18 8.03 43.27 -29.66
CA LEU A 18 7.73 44.34 -28.68
C LEU A 18 7.86 43.85 -27.22
N PHE A 19 8.14 42.56 -27.01
CA PHE A 19 8.26 41.94 -25.69
C PHE A 19 9.69 41.43 -25.43
N PRO A 20 10.17 41.45 -24.18
CA PRO A 20 11.51 40.96 -23.84
C PRO A 20 11.73 39.50 -24.25
N THR A 21 12.92 39.16 -24.73
CA THR A 21 13.34 37.78 -25.01
C THR A 21 13.93 37.06 -23.79
N VAL A 22 13.60 37.53 -22.59
CA VAL A 22 14.06 37.00 -21.30
C VAL A 22 12.92 37.11 -20.27
N GLY A 23 12.82 36.12 -19.38
CA GLY A 23 11.79 36.04 -18.33
C GLY A 23 10.53 35.26 -18.76
N GLY A 24 10.01 34.45 -17.83
CA GLY A 24 8.88 33.54 -18.08
C GLY A 24 9.21 32.38 -19.03
N PHE A 25 8.19 31.63 -19.44
CA PHE A 25 8.33 30.50 -20.35
C PHE A 25 8.15 30.94 -21.81
N ILE A 26 9.25 31.29 -22.47
CA ILE A 26 9.26 31.83 -23.84
C ILE A 26 8.73 30.80 -24.85
N ASP A 27 9.14 29.53 -24.75
CA ASP A 27 8.61 28.43 -25.58
C ASP A 27 7.11 28.15 -25.34
N GLY A 28 6.51 28.77 -24.31
CA GLY A 28 5.08 28.74 -24.02
C GLY A 28 4.26 29.77 -24.77
N ARG A 29 4.89 30.70 -25.51
CA ARG A 29 4.19 31.72 -26.29
C ARG A 29 3.48 31.09 -27.48
N TYR A 30 2.20 31.43 -27.67
CA TYR A 30 1.43 30.97 -28.83
C TYR A 30 1.56 31.94 -30.00
N CYS A 31 2.70 31.87 -30.71
CA CYS A 31 3.06 32.78 -31.80
C CYS A 31 3.14 32.09 -33.17
N LYS A 32 2.89 32.86 -34.24
CA LYS A 32 3.13 32.44 -35.62
C LYS A 32 3.66 33.60 -36.47
N ASN A 33 4.60 33.30 -37.35
CA ASN A 33 5.05 34.23 -38.38
C ASN A 33 3.96 34.42 -39.45
N VAL A 34 3.51 35.67 -39.61
CA VAL A 34 2.57 36.12 -40.64
C VAL A 34 3.32 37.02 -41.63
N SER A 35 3.10 36.82 -42.93
CA SER A 35 3.72 37.63 -43.98
C SER A 35 2.77 38.75 -44.40
N TYR A 36 3.19 39.99 -44.22
CA TYR A 36 2.48 41.19 -44.68
C TYR A 36 3.32 41.85 -45.79
N GLY A 37 2.92 41.61 -47.04
CA GLY A 37 3.71 41.98 -48.21
C GLY A 37 5.09 41.31 -48.18
N ASN A 38 6.15 42.13 -48.27
CA ASN A 38 7.54 41.66 -48.27
C ASN A 38 8.14 41.43 -46.86
N SER A 39 7.38 41.66 -45.79
CA SER A 39 7.85 41.58 -44.40
C SER A 39 7.15 40.47 -43.62
N THR A 40 7.91 39.70 -42.84
CA THR A 40 7.37 38.68 -41.93
C THR A 40 7.42 39.15 -40.48
N TYR A 41 6.29 39.12 -39.78
CA TYR A 41 6.17 39.50 -38.37
C TYR A 41 5.69 38.30 -37.53
N SER A 42 6.29 38.08 -36.36
CA SER A 42 5.77 37.09 -35.40
C SER A 42 4.62 37.71 -34.61
N CYS A 43 3.43 37.13 -34.75
CA CYS A 43 2.20 37.56 -34.09
C CYS A 43 1.77 36.50 -33.07
N CYS A 44 1.52 36.93 -31.84
CA CYS A 44 1.24 36.08 -30.69
C CYS A 44 -0.17 36.33 -30.15
N LEU A 45 -0.86 35.28 -29.72
CA LEU A 45 -2.10 35.42 -28.96
C LEU A 45 -1.80 35.87 -27.53
N PRO A 46 -2.62 36.73 -26.90
CA PRO A 46 -2.38 37.15 -25.52
C PRO A 46 -2.47 36.00 -24.51
N CYS A 47 -1.69 36.11 -23.43
CA CYS A 47 -1.73 35.21 -22.29
C CYS A 47 -2.88 35.60 -21.33
N PRO A 48 -3.61 34.63 -20.73
CA PRO A 48 -3.45 33.18 -20.85
C PRO A 48 -4.24 32.56 -22.02
N LEU A 49 -3.61 31.61 -22.73
CA LEU A 49 -4.18 30.93 -23.90
C LEU A 49 -5.56 30.26 -23.63
N ALA A 50 -5.79 29.80 -22.40
CA ALA A 50 -7.03 29.16 -22.01
C ALA A 50 -8.25 30.09 -22.12
N GLU A 51 -8.10 31.37 -21.77
CA GLU A 51 -9.20 32.35 -21.78
C GLU A 51 -9.69 32.73 -23.18
N TRP A 52 -8.86 32.53 -24.21
CA TRP A 52 -9.22 32.75 -25.62
C TRP A 52 -9.89 31.55 -26.28
N ARG A 53 -9.75 30.37 -25.66
CA ARG A 53 -10.21 29.09 -26.19
C ARG A 53 -11.51 28.60 -25.54
N TYR A 54 -11.61 28.76 -24.23
CA TYR A 54 -12.68 28.19 -23.41
C TYR A 54 -13.59 29.28 -22.82
N ASP A 55 -14.70 28.87 -22.22
CA ASP A 55 -15.57 29.79 -21.51
C ASP A 55 -14.87 30.53 -20.35
N THR A 56 -15.23 31.79 -20.18
CA THR A 56 -15.09 32.54 -18.93
C THR A 56 -15.55 31.74 -17.71
N ASP A 57 -16.70 31.06 -17.80
CA ASP A 57 -17.26 30.22 -16.72
C ASP A 57 -16.45 28.92 -16.49
N LEU A 58 -15.53 28.53 -17.39
CA LEU A 58 -14.67 27.36 -17.15
C LEU A 58 -13.74 27.59 -15.95
N ALA A 59 -13.20 28.80 -15.80
CA ALA A 59 -12.34 29.15 -14.67
C ALA A 59 -13.08 29.00 -13.33
N ASP A 60 -14.33 29.47 -13.27
CA ASP A 60 -15.19 29.33 -12.09
C ASP A 60 -15.58 27.87 -11.83
N LYS A 61 -15.94 27.10 -12.87
CA LYS A 61 -16.18 25.64 -12.74
C LYS A 61 -14.95 24.88 -12.23
N ILE A 62 -13.75 25.21 -12.69
CA ILE A 62 -12.48 24.63 -12.21
C ILE A 62 -12.23 25.02 -10.74
N SER A 63 -12.43 26.29 -10.39
CA SER A 63 -12.33 26.81 -9.03
C SER A 63 -13.28 26.09 -8.06
N ILE A 64 -14.56 25.96 -8.43
CA ILE A 64 -15.57 25.20 -7.67
C ILE A 64 -15.16 23.72 -7.52
N THR A 65 -14.64 23.11 -8.58
CA THR A 65 -14.17 21.70 -8.53
C THR A 65 -12.97 21.54 -7.59
N SER A 66 -12.08 22.54 -7.51
CA SER A 66 -10.91 22.53 -6.60
C SER A 66 -11.31 22.47 -5.12
N TRP A 67 -12.45 23.04 -4.72
CA TRP A 67 -12.96 22.94 -3.33
C TRP A 67 -13.23 21.50 -2.88
N ILE A 68 -13.42 20.55 -3.81
CA ILE A 68 -13.52 19.12 -3.48
C ILE A 68 -12.21 18.63 -2.83
N SER A 69 -11.05 19.10 -3.30
CA SER A 69 -9.76 18.77 -2.68
C SER A 69 -9.64 19.34 -1.26
N VAL A 70 -10.20 20.52 -0.99
CA VAL A 70 -10.27 21.11 0.36
C VAL A 70 -11.16 20.28 1.29
N ALA A 71 -12.30 19.77 0.79
CA ALA A 71 -13.18 18.90 1.57
C ALA A 71 -12.57 17.50 1.83
N ILE A 72 -11.71 17.00 0.94
CA ILE A 72 -11.01 15.72 1.09
C ILE A 72 -9.78 15.83 2.00
N LEU A 73 -9.18 17.02 2.13
CA LEU A 73 -7.98 17.25 2.95
C LEU A 73 -8.12 16.74 4.41
N PRO A 74 -9.21 17.00 5.17
CA PRO A 74 -9.43 16.41 6.49
C PRO A 74 -9.42 14.87 6.52
N LEU A 75 -9.89 14.20 5.46
CA LEU A 75 -9.89 12.74 5.37
C LEU A 75 -8.46 12.19 5.18
N CYS A 76 -7.65 12.86 4.37
CA CYS A 76 -6.23 12.55 4.21
C CYS A 76 -5.45 12.80 5.52
N ILE A 77 -5.71 13.92 6.21
CA ILE A 77 -5.13 14.24 7.52
C ILE A 77 -5.53 13.17 8.55
N PHE A 78 -6.80 12.76 8.60
CA PHE A 78 -7.27 11.70 9.49
C PHE A 78 -6.51 10.38 9.27
N LEU A 79 -6.25 9.98 8.02
CA LEU A 79 -5.42 8.80 7.73
C LEU A 79 -3.98 8.96 8.23
N LEU A 80 -3.34 10.10 7.94
CA LEU A 80 -1.96 10.36 8.38
C LEU A 80 -1.82 10.32 9.90
N ILE A 81 -2.71 11.02 10.63
CA ILE A 81 -2.73 11.01 12.09
C ILE A 81 -3.07 9.60 12.61
N SER A 82 -3.99 8.87 11.97
CA SER A 82 -4.29 7.47 12.33
C SER A 82 -3.05 6.58 12.23
N TYR A 83 -2.26 6.69 11.16
CA TYR A 83 -1.02 5.91 11.00
C TYR A 83 0.09 6.34 11.96
N ALA A 84 0.17 7.62 12.32
CA ALA A 84 1.14 8.11 13.30
C ALA A 84 0.78 7.65 14.73
N VAL A 85 -0.45 7.93 15.18
CA VAL A 85 -0.88 7.83 16.57
C VAL A 85 -1.40 6.43 16.94
N LEU A 86 -2.20 5.79 16.08
CA LEU A 86 -2.85 4.53 16.48
C LEU A 86 -1.87 3.34 16.43
N PRO A 87 -1.85 2.50 17.49
CA PRO A 87 -1.05 1.28 17.53
C PRO A 87 -1.27 0.35 16.33
N ALA A 88 -0.25 -0.46 16.03
CA ALA A 88 -0.28 -1.43 14.92
C ALA A 88 -1.45 -2.43 14.99
N LYS A 89 -1.99 -2.73 16.19
CA LYS A 89 -3.20 -3.55 16.37
C LYS A 89 -4.46 -3.00 15.69
N TRP A 90 -4.59 -1.67 15.60
CA TRP A 90 -5.77 -1.01 15.02
C TRP A 90 -5.55 -0.62 13.55
N THR A 91 -4.30 -0.29 13.18
CA THR A 91 -3.91 0.13 11.83
C THR A 91 -3.49 -1.03 10.92
N HIS A 92 -3.14 -2.20 11.47
CA HIS A 92 -2.49 -3.32 10.78
C HIS A 92 -1.34 -2.83 9.88
N ARG A 93 -0.39 -2.14 10.51
CA ARG A 93 0.63 -1.32 9.87
C ARG A 93 1.55 -2.17 8.97
N HIS A 94 1.34 -2.09 7.66
CA HIS A 94 2.40 -2.33 6.67
C HIS A 94 3.07 -0.98 6.39
N TYR A 95 4.40 -0.93 6.44
CA TYR A 95 5.21 0.29 6.61
C TYR A 95 5.29 1.24 5.37
N LEU A 96 4.24 1.34 4.56
CA LEU A 96 4.35 1.82 3.18
C LEU A 96 3.18 2.74 2.76
N SER A 97 2.89 3.78 3.54
CA SER A 97 1.77 4.70 3.25
C SER A 97 2.06 6.10 3.80
N LEU A 98 2.71 6.92 2.97
CA LEU A 98 2.84 8.36 3.18
C LEU A 98 2.08 9.07 2.06
N ALA A 99 1.01 9.77 2.42
CA ALA A 99 0.22 10.57 1.51
C ALA A 99 0.69 12.03 1.59
N PHE A 100 0.95 12.63 0.43
CA PHE A 100 1.31 14.05 0.34
C PHE A 100 0.08 14.89 -0.02
N ILE A 101 0.08 16.12 0.45
CA ILE A 101 -0.97 17.12 0.24
C ILE A 101 -0.37 18.22 -0.62
N ILE A 102 -1.06 18.56 -1.72
CA ILE A 102 -0.71 19.72 -2.56
C ILE A 102 -1.48 20.92 -1.99
N PRO A 103 -0.81 22.00 -1.56
CA PRO A 103 -1.49 23.20 -1.08
C PRO A 103 -2.05 24.02 -2.27
N LEU A 104 -3.31 23.79 -2.62
CA LEU A 104 -4.08 24.56 -3.61
C LEU A 104 -4.56 25.92 -3.05
N GLY A 105 -3.66 26.64 -2.36
CA GLY A 105 -4.00 27.80 -1.52
C GLY A 105 -3.75 29.18 -2.11
N ALA A 106 -3.21 29.28 -3.33
CA ALA A 106 -2.83 30.54 -3.96
C ALA A 106 -3.55 30.73 -5.31
N LYS A 107 -3.90 31.98 -5.63
CA LYS A 107 -4.22 32.43 -6.99
C LYS A 107 -2.96 33.11 -7.56
N PRO A 108 -2.13 32.42 -8.37
CA PRO A 108 -0.89 32.99 -8.89
C PRO A 108 -1.15 33.79 -10.17
N ASP A 109 -0.35 34.84 -10.40
CA ASP A 109 -0.29 35.48 -11.70
C ASP A 109 0.25 34.49 -12.75
N GLN A 110 -0.61 34.08 -13.68
CA GLN A 110 -0.30 33.06 -14.69
C GLN A 110 0.68 33.57 -15.77
N CYS A 111 0.70 34.88 -16.02
CA CYS A 111 1.43 35.51 -17.13
C CYS A 111 2.54 36.43 -16.62
N HIS A 112 3.73 36.30 -17.22
CA HIS A 112 4.88 37.17 -16.94
C HIS A 112 4.74 38.54 -17.65
N ASN A 113 4.18 38.52 -18.85
CA ASN A 113 3.79 39.69 -19.63
C ASN A 113 2.61 39.30 -20.55
N ALA A 114 2.13 40.23 -21.38
CA ALA A 114 0.92 40.03 -22.18
C ALA A 114 0.94 38.85 -23.16
N ILE A 115 2.11 38.26 -23.49
CA ILE A 115 2.22 37.07 -24.35
C ILE A 115 2.94 35.87 -23.71
N THR A 116 3.68 36.07 -22.62
CA THR A 116 4.59 35.05 -22.05
C THR A 116 4.03 34.51 -20.73
N PRO A 117 3.76 33.20 -20.61
CA PRO A 117 3.40 32.58 -19.34
C PRO A 117 4.51 32.66 -18.30
N ASN A 118 4.16 32.63 -17.00
CA ASN A 118 5.12 32.49 -15.92
C ASN A 118 5.63 31.03 -15.82
N ASP A 119 6.90 30.88 -15.45
CA ASP A 119 7.59 29.60 -15.29
C ASP A 119 8.08 29.41 -13.84
N MET A 120 8.77 28.30 -13.54
CA MET A 120 9.37 28.09 -12.22
C MET A 120 10.39 29.16 -11.81
N ARG A 121 11.04 29.83 -12.77
CA ARG A 121 12.10 30.82 -12.53
C ARG A 121 11.50 32.21 -12.27
N SER A 122 10.39 32.55 -12.93
CA SER A 122 9.69 33.82 -12.73
C SER A 122 8.65 33.79 -11.60
N ASN A 123 8.09 32.62 -11.26
CA ASN A 123 7.07 32.49 -10.21
C ASN A 123 7.28 31.26 -9.30
N LEU A 124 7.63 31.52 -8.03
CA LEU A 124 7.83 30.49 -7.01
C LEU A 124 6.57 29.66 -6.72
N SER A 125 5.37 30.23 -6.85
CA SER A 125 4.12 29.48 -6.71
C SER A 125 3.98 28.43 -7.80
N CYS A 126 4.46 28.71 -9.02
CA CYS A 126 4.56 27.71 -10.09
C CYS A 126 5.56 26.62 -9.69
N ALA A 127 6.78 27.03 -9.29
CA ALA A 127 7.85 26.12 -8.91
C ALA A 127 7.40 25.11 -7.84
N PHE A 128 6.79 25.57 -6.74
CA PHE A 128 6.33 24.69 -5.67
C PHE A 128 5.10 23.86 -6.07
N SER A 129 4.06 24.45 -6.68
CA SER A 129 2.84 23.71 -7.02
C SER A 129 3.10 22.63 -8.08
N GLY A 130 3.80 22.97 -9.16
CA GLY A 130 4.18 22.01 -10.21
C GLY A 130 5.11 20.93 -9.69
N SER A 131 6.13 21.28 -8.89
CA SER A 131 7.03 20.29 -8.29
C SER A 131 6.29 19.31 -7.37
N LEU A 132 5.42 19.82 -6.48
CA LEU A 132 4.66 18.96 -5.54
C LEU A 132 3.64 18.07 -6.26
N LEU A 133 3.01 18.56 -7.32
CA LEU A 133 2.09 17.78 -8.15
C LEU A 133 2.82 16.61 -8.83
N LEU A 134 3.89 16.90 -9.57
CA LEU A 134 4.62 15.89 -10.33
C LEU A 134 5.39 14.92 -9.40
N PHE A 135 5.97 15.41 -8.30
CA PHE A 135 6.58 14.56 -7.26
C PHE A 135 5.56 13.67 -6.56
N GLY A 136 4.36 14.18 -6.29
CA GLY A 136 3.24 13.42 -5.77
C GLY A 136 2.83 12.27 -6.71
N GLY A 137 2.75 12.55 -8.02
CA GLY A 137 2.51 11.54 -9.05
C GLY A 137 3.56 10.42 -9.05
N TRP A 138 4.84 10.79 -9.07
CA TRP A 138 5.96 9.85 -8.94
C TRP A 138 5.89 9.00 -7.67
N LEU A 139 5.65 9.62 -6.51
CA LEU A 139 5.53 8.92 -5.23
C LEU A 139 4.38 7.90 -5.26
N VAL A 140 3.19 8.29 -5.72
CA VAL A 140 2.02 7.40 -5.80
C VAL A 140 2.32 6.17 -6.65
N VAL A 141 2.96 6.35 -7.81
CA VAL A 141 3.29 5.25 -8.71
C VAL A 141 4.43 4.37 -8.17
N ILE A 142 5.52 4.95 -7.67
CA ILE A 142 6.65 4.18 -7.14
C ILE A 142 6.28 3.43 -5.85
N TRP A 143 5.54 4.05 -4.92
CA TRP A 143 5.08 3.34 -3.71
C TRP A 143 4.05 2.25 -4.04
N SER A 144 3.21 2.45 -5.06
CA SER A 144 2.34 1.40 -5.61
C SER A 144 3.17 0.23 -6.16
N PHE A 145 4.15 0.50 -7.01
CA PHE A 145 5.07 -0.51 -7.54
C PHE A 145 5.79 -1.29 -6.43
N ILE A 146 6.43 -0.59 -5.48
CA ILE A 146 7.14 -1.22 -4.36
C ILE A 146 6.19 -2.08 -3.50
N ARG A 147 4.95 -1.64 -3.27
CA ARG A 147 3.93 -2.44 -2.58
C ARG A 147 3.55 -3.70 -3.35
N THR A 148 3.33 -3.61 -4.66
CA THR A 148 2.99 -4.79 -5.49
C THR A 148 4.15 -5.78 -5.57
N MET A 149 5.39 -5.28 -5.71
CA MET A 149 6.61 -6.07 -5.66
C MET A 149 6.78 -6.79 -4.32
N ALA A 150 6.62 -6.06 -3.21
CA ALA A 150 6.68 -6.63 -1.86
C ALA A 150 5.66 -7.76 -1.66
N PHE A 151 4.43 -7.57 -2.14
CA PHE A 151 3.38 -8.58 -2.08
C PHE A 151 3.66 -9.78 -2.99
N HIS A 152 4.14 -9.55 -4.21
CA HIS A 152 4.55 -10.60 -5.15
C HIS A 152 5.67 -11.47 -4.56
N LEU A 153 6.69 -10.86 -3.95
CA LEU A 153 7.80 -11.57 -3.31
C LEU A 153 7.35 -12.41 -2.09
N GLN A 154 6.39 -11.93 -1.30
CA GLN A 154 5.84 -12.67 -0.17
C GLN A 154 5.03 -13.90 -0.59
N VAL A 155 4.33 -13.83 -1.73
CA VAL A 155 3.32 -14.84 -2.08
C VAL A 155 3.76 -15.77 -3.21
N CYS A 156 4.41 -15.24 -4.26
CA CYS A 156 4.90 -16.05 -5.38
C CYS A 156 6.28 -16.62 -5.12
N TRP A 157 7.10 -15.93 -4.31
CA TRP A 157 8.47 -16.34 -3.97
C TRP A 157 8.65 -16.76 -2.51
N GLU A 158 7.56 -16.74 -1.71
CA GLU A 158 7.52 -17.11 -0.29
C GLU A 158 8.60 -16.44 0.59
N ARG A 159 9.09 -15.27 0.16
CA ARG A 159 10.23 -14.60 0.78
C ARG A 159 9.79 -13.64 1.87
N VAL A 160 10.19 -13.93 3.11
CA VAL A 160 9.96 -13.04 4.26
C VAL A 160 10.75 -11.74 4.09
N LEU A 161 10.06 -10.59 4.18
CA LEU A 161 10.68 -9.27 4.05
C LEU A 161 11.40 -8.89 5.35
N GLY A 162 12.72 -9.01 5.36
CA GLY A 162 13.57 -8.55 6.46
C GLY A 162 13.86 -7.05 6.42
N PRO A 163 14.52 -6.50 7.47
CA PRO A 163 14.81 -5.06 7.60
C PRO A 163 15.60 -4.46 6.43
N LYS A 164 16.49 -5.25 5.80
CA LYS A 164 17.26 -4.83 4.61
C LYS A 164 16.35 -4.46 3.42
N PHE A 165 15.28 -5.23 3.20
CA PHE A 165 14.29 -4.91 2.15
C PHE A 165 13.52 -3.64 2.52
N MET A 166 13.14 -3.45 3.79
CA MET A 166 12.43 -2.24 4.21
C MET A 166 13.26 -0.97 3.96
N TRP A 167 14.53 -0.95 4.34
CA TRP A 167 15.41 0.19 4.05
C TRP A 167 15.60 0.41 2.55
N ALA A 168 15.82 -0.65 1.76
CA ALA A 168 15.90 -0.54 0.31
C ALA A 168 14.60 0.03 -0.30
N ALA A 169 13.44 -0.39 0.20
CA ALA A 169 12.12 0.11 -0.21
C ALA A 169 11.93 1.60 0.14
N PHE A 170 12.41 2.08 1.30
CA PHE A 170 12.39 3.51 1.62
C PHE A 170 13.34 4.32 0.73
N VAL A 171 14.57 3.85 0.54
CA VAL A 171 15.57 4.53 -0.31
C VAL A 171 15.11 4.60 -1.76
N CYS A 172 14.56 3.52 -2.33
CA CYS A 172 14.00 3.55 -3.69
C CYS A 172 12.70 4.36 -3.77
N GLY A 173 11.83 4.24 -2.74
CA GLY A 173 10.52 4.87 -2.68
C GLY A 173 10.56 6.40 -2.63
N PHE A 174 11.62 6.98 -2.09
CA PHE A 174 11.88 8.43 -2.14
C PHE A 174 12.95 8.82 -3.17
N GLY A 175 13.99 8.01 -3.33
CA GLY A 175 15.12 8.31 -4.22
C GLY A 175 14.72 8.36 -5.69
N ILE A 176 13.91 7.40 -6.18
CA ILE A 176 13.47 7.41 -7.59
C ILE A 176 12.60 8.65 -7.88
N PRO A 177 11.55 8.99 -7.09
CA PRO A 177 10.82 10.25 -7.24
C PRO A 177 11.69 11.51 -7.13
N ALA A 178 12.67 11.55 -6.23
CA ALA A 178 13.53 12.72 -6.05
C ALA A 178 14.50 12.92 -7.23
N ILE A 179 15.07 11.83 -7.77
CA ILE A 179 15.90 11.86 -8.98
C ILE A 179 15.04 12.27 -10.19
N GLY A 180 13.87 11.65 -10.36
CA GLY A 180 12.92 12.01 -11.42
C GLY A 180 12.52 13.49 -11.38
N LEU A 181 12.20 14.01 -10.19
CA LEU A 181 11.95 15.44 -9.95
C LEU A 181 13.13 16.32 -10.32
N THR A 182 14.35 15.95 -9.91
CA THR A 182 15.55 16.72 -10.21
C THR A 182 15.81 16.78 -11.72
N ILE A 183 15.68 15.66 -12.43
CA ILE A 183 15.86 15.60 -13.88
C ILE A 183 14.79 16.43 -14.58
N MET A 184 13.50 16.20 -14.29
CA MET A 184 12.42 16.89 -14.99
C MET A 184 12.40 18.41 -14.73
N LEU A 185 12.82 18.88 -13.55
CA LEU A 185 12.94 20.32 -13.29
C LEU A 185 14.17 20.98 -13.97
N ILE A 186 15.24 20.23 -14.22
CA ILE A 186 16.45 20.75 -14.88
C ILE A 186 16.30 20.73 -16.42
N LEU A 187 15.78 19.65 -16.99
CA LEU A 187 15.74 19.42 -18.45
C LEU A 187 14.48 19.94 -19.13
N THR A 188 13.32 19.81 -18.47
CA THR A 188 12.01 20.16 -19.04
C THR A 188 11.44 21.43 -18.39
N GLY A 189 11.36 21.44 -17.07
CA GLY A 189 10.79 22.51 -16.25
C GLY A 189 9.27 22.49 -16.11
N VAL A 190 8.73 23.46 -15.37
CA VAL A 190 7.28 23.66 -15.17
C VAL A 190 6.87 25.11 -15.45
N SER A 191 5.66 25.30 -16.00
CA SER A 191 5.05 26.61 -16.29
C SER A 191 3.53 26.57 -16.15
N PHE A 192 2.91 27.76 -16.09
CA PHE A 192 1.46 27.88 -16.20
C PHE A 192 1.04 27.65 -17.66
N ARG A 193 0.23 26.61 -17.88
CA ARG A 193 -0.35 26.28 -19.18
C ARG A 193 -1.87 26.06 -19.11
N PHE A 194 -2.41 25.80 -17.91
CA PHE A 194 -3.77 25.31 -17.70
C PHE A 194 -4.46 26.09 -16.58
N GLY A 195 -4.71 27.38 -16.85
CA GLY A 195 -5.19 28.33 -15.83
C GLY A 195 -4.21 28.42 -14.66
N ASP A 196 -4.74 28.38 -13.43
CA ASP A 196 -3.96 28.49 -12.18
C ASP A 196 -3.05 27.28 -11.88
N ILE A 197 -3.04 26.24 -12.73
CA ILE A 197 -2.25 25.02 -12.51
C ILE A 197 -0.91 25.09 -13.26
N CYS A 198 0.18 25.08 -12.50
CA CYS A 198 1.53 24.89 -13.02
C CYS A 198 1.79 23.40 -13.29
N HIS A 199 2.28 23.08 -14.48
CA HIS A 199 2.49 21.69 -14.93
C HIS A 199 3.81 21.55 -15.72
N ILE A 200 4.22 20.31 -16.01
CA ILE A 200 5.43 20.05 -16.80
C ILE A 200 5.34 20.68 -18.20
N ASN A 201 6.46 21.23 -18.67
CA ASN A 201 6.59 21.78 -20.01
C ASN A 201 6.56 20.67 -21.09
N VAL A 202 6.27 21.05 -22.33
CA VAL A 202 6.19 20.10 -23.47
C VAL A 202 7.57 19.57 -23.87
N THR A 203 8.56 20.46 -23.90
CA THR A 203 9.93 20.18 -24.30
C THR A 203 10.52 19.07 -23.42
N ASN A 204 10.62 17.85 -23.95
CA ASN A 204 11.05 16.62 -23.27
C ASN A 204 10.10 16.04 -22.20
N GLY A 205 8.99 16.70 -21.83
CA GLY A 205 8.09 16.22 -20.75
C GLY A 205 7.46 14.84 -20.97
N LEU A 206 7.31 14.41 -22.23
CA LEU A 206 6.94 13.03 -22.58
C LEU A 206 7.95 12.00 -22.05
N TYR A 207 9.25 12.27 -22.23
CA TYR A 207 10.35 11.37 -21.91
C TYR A 207 10.76 11.47 -20.44
N ASP A 208 10.76 12.67 -19.87
CA ASP A 208 11.23 12.92 -18.50
C ASP A 208 10.19 12.52 -17.43
N TYR A 209 8.90 12.53 -17.77
CA TYR A 209 7.80 12.26 -16.83
C TYR A 209 6.84 11.17 -17.29
N TRP A 210 6.15 11.36 -18.42
CA TRP A 210 5.01 10.49 -18.77
C TRP A 210 5.42 9.04 -19.05
N ILE A 211 6.45 8.81 -19.87
CA ILE A 211 6.93 7.46 -20.20
C ILE A 211 7.40 6.71 -18.94
N PRO A 212 8.31 7.24 -18.10
CA PRO A 212 8.74 6.55 -16.87
C PRO A 212 7.58 6.23 -15.91
N VAL A 213 6.67 7.17 -15.68
CA VAL A 213 5.52 6.99 -14.78
C VAL A 213 4.55 5.93 -15.33
N MET A 214 4.30 5.89 -16.64
CA MET A 214 3.52 4.81 -17.28
C MET A 214 4.19 3.44 -17.12
N ILE A 215 5.51 3.33 -17.33
CA ILE A 215 6.24 2.06 -17.21
C ILE A 215 6.08 1.46 -15.80
N PHE A 216 6.31 2.25 -14.75
CA PHE A 216 6.15 1.77 -13.37
C PHE A 216 4.69 1.44 -13.03
N ALA A 217 3.71 2.20 -13.54
CA ALA A 217 2.29 1.92 -13.32
C ALA A 217 1.85 0.60 -13.98
N VAL A 218 2.28 0.33 -15.21
CA VAL A 218 2.01 -0.92 -15.94
C VAL A 218 2.71 -2.10 -15.25
N ALA A 219 3.98 -1.94 -14.85
CA ALA A 219 4.72 -2.98 -14.13
C ALA A 219 4.06 -3.33 -12.78
N ALA A 220 3.54 -2.33 -12.05
CA ALA A 220 2.81 -2.54 -10.80
C ALA A 220 1.51 -3.35 -11.02
N LEU A 221 0.73 -3.01 -12.05
CA LEU A 221 -0.48 -3.77 -12.38
C LEU A 221 -0.14 -5.20 -12.83
N PHE A 222 0.91 -5.38 -13.65
CA PHE A 222 1.35 -6.70 -14.09
C PHE A 222 1.73 -7.61 -12.90
N LEU A 223 2.51 -7.11 -11.94
CA LEU A 223 2.85 -7.83 -10.72
C LEU A 223 1.62 -8.13 -9.85
N GLN A 224 0.68 -7.19 -9.74
CA GLN A 224 -0.55 -7.38 -8.97
C GLN A 224 -1.47 -8.45 -9.60
N LEU A 225 -1.58 -8.47 -10.93
CA LEU A 225 -2.35 -9.47 -11.68
C LEU A 225 -1.67 -10.85 -11.67
N SER A 226 -0.36 -10.92 -11.91
CA SER A 226 0.39 -12.19 -11.86
C SER A 226 0.31 -12.84 -10.48
N THR A 227 0.42 -12.05 -9.40
CA THR A 227 0.23 -12.54 -8.04
C THR A 227 -1.19 -13.07 -7.82
N MET A 228 -2.22 -12.39 -8.33
CA MET A 228 -3.61 -12.85 -8.23
C MET A 228 -3.86 -14.15 -9.00
N VAL A 229 -3.28 -14.31 -10.19
CA VAL A 229 -3.33 -15.55 -10.98
C VAL A 229 -2.64 -16.68 -10.21
N TYR A 230 -1.44 -16.46 -9.68
CA TYR A 230 -0.71 -17.45 -8.87
C TYR A 230 -1.48 -17.86 -7.60
N CYS A 231 -2.01 -16.89 -6.86
CA CYS A 231 -2.87 -17.14 -5.69
C CYS A 231 -4.05 -18.05 -6.06
N THR A 232 -4.71 -17.76 -7.19
CA THR A 232 -5.87 -18.51 -7.65
C THR A 232 -5.48 -19.92 -8.07
N HIS A 233 -4.38 -20.06 -8.83
CA HIS A 233 -3.89 -21.35 -9.32
C HIS A 233 -3.48 -22.29 -8.18
N ILE A 234 -2.59 -21.86 -7.28
CA ILE A 234 -2.14 -22.69 -6.15
C ILE A 234 -3.31 -23.03 -5.23
N TYR A 235 -4.18 -22.06 -4.94
CA TYR A 235 -5.35 -22.30 -4.10
C TYR A 235 -6.31 -23.33 -4.74
N LEU A 236 -6.58 -23.24 -6.04
CA LEU A 236 -7.39 -24.24 -6.77
C LEU A 236 -6.72 -25.62 -6.77
N ARG A 237 -5.41 -25.71 -7.06
CA ARG A 237 -4.67 -26.98 -7.02
C ARG A 237 -4.78 -27.66 -5.66
N SER A 238 -4.59 -26.91 -4.57
CA SER A 238 -4.72 -27.43 -3.19
C SER A 238 -6.11 -27.97 -2.84
N LEU A 239 -7.16 -27.55 -3.56
CA LEU A 239 -8.52 -28.09 -3.41
C LEU A 239 -8.69 -29.41 -4.18
N PHE A 240 -8.13 -29.49 -5.39
CA PHE A 240 -8.16 -30.73 -6.19
C PHE A 240 -7.34 -31.85 -5.54
N ASP A 241 -6.15 -31.54 -5.01
CA ASP A 241 -5.29 -32.50 -4.30
C ASP A 241 -5.98 -33.04 -3.03
N LYS A 242 -6.79 -32.22 -2.35
CA LYS A 242 -7.64 -32.65 -1.21
C LYS A 242 -8.86 -33.48 -1.60
N SER A 243 -9.29 -33.46 -2.86
CA SER A 243 -10.31 -34.38 -3.36
C SER A 243 -9.72 -35.69 -3.92
N ALA A 244 -8.47 -35.67 -4.41
CA ALA A 244 -7.78 -36.84 -4.94
C ALA A 244 -7.10 -37.70 -3.86
N SER A 245 -6.68 -37.11 -2.73
CA SER A 245 -5.97 -37.83 -1.66
C SER A 245 -6.85 -38.78 -0.83
N THR A 246 -8.16 -38.87 -1.10
CA THR A 246 -9.07 -39.87 -0.50
C THR A 246 -9.27 -41.13 -1.36
N SER A 247 -8.51 -41.28 -2.46
CA SER A 247 -8.69 -42.37 -3.45
C SER A 247 -7.67 -43.51 -3.34
N GLY A 248 -6.79 -43.54 -2.32
CA GLY A 248 -5.53 -44.29 -2.40
C GLY A 248 -5.00 -44.94 -1.11
N SER A 249 -5.86 -45.36 -0.16
CA SER A 249 -5.42 -46.20 0.96
C SER A 249 -6.31 -47.42 1.15
N SER A 250 -6.03 -48.47 0.37
CA SER A 250 -6.60 -49.81 0.58
C SER A 250 -6.12 -50.38 1.91
N GLY A 251 -6.99 -50.36 2.92
CA GLY A 251 -6.68 -50.77 4.29
C GLY A 251 -7.91 -51.24 5.05
N THR A 252 -8.54 -52.31 4.54
CA THR A 252 -9.47 -53.25 5.23
C THR A 252 -10.43 -52.73 6.32
N ASN A 253 -11.73 -52.90 6.04
CA ASN A 253 -12.84 -53.14 7.00
C ASN A 253 -13.40 -51.96 7.82
N LEU A 254 -14.36 -51.22 7.25
CA LEU A 254 -15.65 -50.92 7.92
C LEU A 254 -16.69 -50.31 6.92
N PRO A 255 -17.98 -50.69 6.97
CA PRO A 255 -19.02 -50.02 6.20
C PRO A 255 -19.60 -48.82 6.96
N SER A 256 -19.40 -47.60 6.46
CA SER A 256 -20.07 -46.39 7.00
C SER A 256 -20.11 -45.26 5.97
N TYR A 257 -21.33 -44.93 5.51
CA TYR A 257 -21.68 -43.71 4.77
C TYR A 257 -20.78 -43.29 3.59
N SER A 258 -21.17 -43.68 2.38
CA SER A 258 -20.76 -43.00 1.14
C SER A 258 -21.39 -41.60 1.06
N ALA A 259 -20.87 -40.65 1.84
CA ALA A 259 -21.10 -39.24 1.57
C ALA A 259 -20.61 -38.96 0.13
N SER A 260 -21.50 -38.40 -0.69
CA SER A 260 -21.29 -38.29 -2.13
C SER A 260 -19.94 -37.68 -2.49
N ILE A 261 -19.17 -38.37 -3.33
CA ILE A 261 -18.00 -37.80 -4.03
C ILE A 261 -18.55 -36.86 -5.10
N GLY A 262 -19.11 -35.73 -4.65
CA GLY A 262 -19.47 -34.63 -5.50
C GLY A 262 -18.18 -34.02 -6.03
N THR A 263 -17.99 -34.12 -7.35
CA THR A 263 -17.04 -33.28 -8.09
C THR A 263 -17.12 -31.86 -7.54
N VAL A 264 -15.97 -31.21 -7.26
CA VAL A 264 -15.96 -29.88 -6.63
C VAL A 264 -16.68 -28.91 -7.55
N THR A 265 -17.97 -28.68 -7.29
CA THR A 265 -18.83 -27.95 -8.22
C THR A 265 -18.29 -26.54 -8.44
N ALA A 266 -18.38 -26.03 -9.66
CA ALA A 266 -17.86 -24.71 -10.01
C ALA A 266 -18.36 -23.60 -9.06
N ARG A 267 -19.58 -23.74 -8.51
CA ARG A 267 -20.15 -22.87 -7.45
C ARG A 267 -19.33 -22.88 -6.15
N GLN A 268 -18.79 -24.02 -5.73
CA GLN A 268 -17.96 -24.14 -4.52
C GLN A 268 -16.55 -23.56 -4.72
N ALA A 269 -15.96 -23.74 -5.91
CA ALA A 269 -14.73 -23.05 -6.31
C ALA A 269 -14.95 -21.53 -6.35
N TYR A 270 -15.98 -21.05 -7.05
CA TYR A 270 -16.34 -19.64 -7.18
C TYR A 270 -16.56 -18.94 -5.82
N ARG A 271 -17.33 -19.54 -4.90
CA ARG A 271 -17.53 -19.00 -3.53
C ARG A 271 -16.22 -18.83 -2.75
N ARG A 272 -15.16 -19.58 -3.08
CA ARG A 272 -13.85 -19.50 -2.42
C ARG A 272 -12.87 -18.58 -3.16
N ILE A 273 -12.88 -18.56 -4.50
CA ILE A 273 -12.20 -17.52 -5.31
C ILE A 273 -12.68 -16.13 -4.87
N ARG A 274 -14.00 -15.97 -4.63
CA ARG A 274 -14.57 -14.73 -4.05
C ARG A 274 -13.94 -14.33 -2.70
N ARG A 275 -13.43 -15.27 -1.90
CA ARG A 275 -12.69 -14.95 -0.65
C ARG A 275 -11.28 -14.44 -0.94
N VAL A 276 -10.56 -15.06 -1.88
CA VAL A 276 -9.23 -14.60 -2.32
C VAL A 276 -9.33 -13.21 -2.93
N LEU A 277 -10.30 -12.99 -3.82
CA LEU A 277 -10.64 -11.66 -4.34
C LEU A 277 -11.02 -10.68 -3.22
N LYS A 278 -11.85 -11.08 -2.24
CA LYS A 278 -12.19 -10.22 -1.09
C LYS A 278 -11.00 -9.90 -0.17
N LEU A 279 -9.90 -10.65 -0.22
CA LEU A 279 -8.66 -10.32 0.46
C LEU A 279 -7.79 -9.34 -0.36
N GLN A 280 -7.75 -9.51 -1.69
CA GLN A 280 -6.84 -8.75 -2.57
C GLN A 280 -7.45 -7.56 -3.33
N TRP A 281 -8.78 -7.41 -3.35
CA TRP A 281 -9.46 -6.37 -4.16
C TRP A 281 -8.97 -4.95 -3.85
N ARG A 282 -8.58 -4.64 -2.61
CA ARG A 282 -8.03 -3.32 -2.25
C ARG A 282 -6.67 -3.05 -2.93
N GLY A 283 -5.86 -4.08 -3.17
CA GLY A 283 -4.61 -3.97 -3.91
C GLY A 283 -4.88 -3.78 -5.40
N ILE A 284 -5.70 -4.65 -5.98
CA ILE A 284 -6.08 -4.61 -7.40
C ILE A 284 -6.76 -3.27 -7.75
N ALA A 285 -7.75 -2.84 -6.97
CA ALA A 285 -8.44 -1.57 -7.16
C ALA A 285 -7.49 -0.38 -7.10
N LEU A 286 -6.55 -0.36 -6.13
CA LEU A 286 -5.55 0.70 -6.05
C LEU A 286 -4.68 0.75 -7.32
N THR A 287 -4.15 -0.38 -7.78
CA THR A 287 -3.29 -0.42 -8.99
C THR A 287 -4.06 -0.05 -10.26
N SER A 288 -5.31 -0.50 -10.39
CA SER A 288 -6.16 -0.18 -11.54
C SER A 288 -6.59 1.29 -11.56
N ILE A 289 -6.91 1.88 -10.40
CA ILE A 289 -7.23 3.31 -10.28
C ILE A 289 -5.99 4.15 -10.61
N ILE A 290 -4.81 3.79 -10.11
CA ILE A 290 -3.56 4.51 -10.41
C ILE A 290 -3.25 4.45 -11.91
N LEU A 291 -3.25 3.26 -12.51
CA LEU A 291 -2.97 3.14 -13.96
C LEU A 291 -4.03 3.87 -14.80
N GLY A 292 -5.31 3.76 -14.46
CA GLY A 292 -6.39 4.45 -15.15
C GLY A 292 -6.24 5.97 -15.14
N ASN A 293 -5.89 6.55 -13.99
CA ASN A 293 -5.60 7.99 -13.88
C ASN A 293 -4.34 8.37 -14.66
N VAL A 294 -3.25 7.62 -14.53
CA VAL A 294 -1.99 7.89 -15.25
C VAL A 294 -2.21 7.87 -16.77
N LEU A 295 -2.90 6.86 -17.29
CA LEU A 295 -3.21 6.77 -18.73
C LEU A 295 -4.15 7.89 -19.18
N PHE A 296 -5.20 8.21 -18.41
CA PHE A 296 -6.14 9.27 -18.75
C PHE A 296 -5.43 10.64 -18.78
N PHE A 297 -4.67 10.98 -17.75
CA PHE A 297 -3.93 12.25 -17.69
C PHE A 297 -2.86 12.30 -18.80
N ALA A 298 -2.10 11.22 -19.03
CA ALA A 298 -1.12 11.16 -20.12
C ALA A 298 -1.78 11.45 -21.48
N VAL A 299 -2.88 10.76 -21.81
CA VAL A 299 -3.61 10.96 -23.08
C VAL A 299 -4.12 12.40 -23.22
N VAL A 300 -4.71 12.97 -22.16
CA VAL A 300 -5.25 14.34 -22.21
C VAL A 300 -4.14 15.38 -22.37
N PHE A 301 -3.07 15.31 -21.56
CA PHE A 301 -1.99 16.30 -21.63
C PHE A 301 -1.14 16.15 -22.90
N ILE A 302 -0.77 14.93 -23.30
CA ILE A 302 -0.04 14.70 -24.56
C ILE A 302 -0.91 15.11 -25.77
N GLY A 303 -2.22 14.83 -25.75
CA GLY A 303 -3.14 15.26 -26.80
C GLY A 303 -3.28 16.77 -26.89
N LEU A 304 -3.33 17.47 -25.75
CA LEU A 304 -3.38 18.92 -25.66
C LEU A 304 -2.09 19.58 -26.14
N ASP A 305 -0.94 19.08 -25.70
CA ASP A 305 0.37 19.59 -26.15
C ASP A 305 0.59 19.34 -27.65
N ASN A 306 0.20 18.16 -28.15
CA ASN A 306 0.23 17.86 -29.58
C ASN A 306 -0.72 18.74 -30.41
N ALA A 307 -1.88 19.14 -29.88
CA ALA A 307 -2.82 20.01 -30.58
C ALA A 307 -2.36 21.48 -30.62
N VAL A 308 -1.64 21.94 -29.58
CA VAL A 308 -1.13 23.32 -29.45
C VAL A 308 0.26 23.49 -30.09
N ALA A 309 0.98 22.40 -30.38
CA ALA A 309 2.27 22.45 -31.07
C ALA A 309 2.17 23.17 -32.44
N PRO A 310 3.15 24.01 -32.83
CA PRO A 310 3.08 24.88 -34.02
C PRO A 310 3.34 24.15 -35.35
N THR A 311 2.80 22.93 -35.51
CA THR A 311 2.92 22.11 -36.72
C THR A 311 2.12 22.70 -37.89
N VAL A 312 2.46 22.30 -39.12
CA VAL A 312 1.75 22.76 -40.33
C VAL A 312 0.28 22.30 -40.32
N GLU A 313 -0.02 21.14 -39.75
CA GLU A 313 -1.38 20.59 -39.66
C GLU A 313 -2.20 21.35 -38.60
N ASN A 314 -1.66 21.55 -37.40
CA ASN A 314 -2.35 22.28 -36.33
C ASN A 314 -2.63 23.73 -36.73
N VAL A 315 -1.70 24.38 -37.44
CA VAL A 315 -1.91 25.74 -37.96
C VAL A 315 -3.03 25.80 -39.00
N LYS A 316 -3.23 24.75 -39.82
CA LYS A 316 -4.38 24.64 -40.72
C LYS A 316 -5.68 24.46 -39.93
N THR A 317 -5.69 23.56 -38.94
CA THR A 317 -6.86 23.31 -38.08
C THR A 317 -7.26 24.55 -37.26
N ALA A 318 -6.27 25.31 -36.76
CA ALA A 318 -6.49 26.55 -36.03
C ALA A 318 -6.80 27.76 -36.94
N GLY A 319 -6.56 27.65 -38.25
CA GLY A 319 -6.72 28.74 -39.22
C GLY A 319 -8.07 29.46 -39.15
N PRO A 320 -9.22 28.76 -39.21
CA PRO A 320 -10.54 29.39 -39.13
C PRO A 320 -10.77 30.17 -37.82
N TRP A 321 -10.31 29.62 -36.69
CA TRP A 321 -10.38 30.28 -35.38
C TRP A 321 -9.52 31.54 -35.32
N LEU A 322 -8.27 31.45 -35.78
CA LEU A 322 -7.33 32.59 -35.80
C LEU A 322 -7.78 33.70 -36.75
N MET A 323 -8.35 33.35 -37.90
CA MET A 323 -8.92 34.32 -38.86
C MET A 323 -10.16 35.02 -38.26
N CYS A 324 -11.08 34.27 -37.67
CA CYS A 324 -12.23 34.84 -36.98
C CYS A 324 -11.80 35.84 -35.89
N LEU A 325 -10.79 35.49 -35.08
CA LEU A 325 -10.23 36.38 -34.06
C LEU A 325 -9.62 37.65 -34.67
N ALA A 326 -8.92 37.55 -35.80
CA ALA A 326 -8.33 38.69 -36.50
C ALA A 326 -9.36 39.64 -37.15
N GLU A 327 -10.54 39.12 -37.54
CA GLU A 327 -11.62 39.90 -38.15
C GLU A 327 -12.52 40.57 -37.10
N THR A 328 -12.87 39.85 -36.03
CA THR A 328 -13.87 40.29 -35.04
C THR A 328 -13.26 40.92 -33.79
N GLY A 329 -12.06 40.48 -33.39
CA GLY A 329 -11.50 40.75 -32.07
C GLY A 329 -12.22 40.05 -30.89
N ASP A 330 -13.28 39.27 -31.15
CA ASP A 330 -14.17 38.70 -30.14
C ASP A 330 -14.00 37.18 -30.03
N LYS A 331 -13.60 36.71 -28.85
CA LYS A 331 -13.36 35.30 -28.57
C LYS A 331 -14.64 34.46 -28.50
N ASP A 332 -15.77 35.06 -28.13
CA ASP A 332 -17.00 34.32 -27.89
C ASP A 332 -17.70 33.99 -29.21
N LEU A 333 -17.66 34.91 -30.17
CA LEU A 333 -18.09 34.67 -31.55
C LEU A 333 -17.25 33.59 -32.25
N CYS A 334 -15.95 33.52 -31.96
CA CYS A 334 -15.04 32.59 -32.62
C CYS A 334 -14.95 31.20 -31.95
N ARG A 335 -15.67 30.98 -30.85
CA ARG A 335 -15.49 29.78 -30.01
C ARG A 335 -15.88 28.46 -30.70
N GLU A 336 -16.83 28.48 -31.62
CA GLU A 336 -17.21 27.28 -32.39
C GLU A 336 -16.02 26.72 -33.18
N TYR A 337 -15.24 27.59 -33.83
CA TYR A 337 -14.02 27.20 -34.54
C TYR A 337 -12.92 26.72 -33.60
N ALA A 338 -12.89 27.22 -32.35
CA ALA A 338 -11.94 26.74 -31.35
C ALA A 338 -12.17 25.25 -31.04
N ALA A 339 -13.42 24.74 -31.07
CA ALA A 339 -13.75 23.38 -30.64
C ALA A 339 -12.91 22.27 -31.32
N ALA A 340 -12.40 22.51 -32.53
CA ALA A 340 -11.53 21.58 -33.26
C ALA A 340 -10.09 21.40 -32.69
N ILE A 341 -9.63 22.30 -31.81
CA ILE A 341 -8.20 22.44 -31.45
C ILE A 341 -7.87 21.81 -30.08
N GLY A 342 -7.88 20.48 -29.99
CA GLY A 342 -7.53 19.75 -28.76
C GLY A 342 -8.72 19.51 -27.81
N PRO A 343 -8.50 19.21 -26.51
CA PRO A 343 -9.55 18.72 -25.61
C PRO A 343 -10.66 19.73 -25.36
N ASN A 344 -11.86 19.22 -25.08
CA ASN A 344 -13.02 20.04 -24.70
C ASN A 344 -13.03 20.35 -23.19
N GLU A 345 -13.89 21.30 -22.79
CA GLU A 345 -14.05 21.74 -21.41
C GLU A 345 -14.38 20.59 -20.45
N ALA A 346 -15.25 19.68 -20.87
CA ALA A 346 -15.64 18.50 -20.08
C ALA A 346 -14.44 17.58 -19.77
N THR A 347 -13.48 17.47 -20.69
CA THR A 347 -12.24 16.71 -20.47
C THR A 347 -11.34 17.39 -19.43
N LEU A 348 -11.20 18.72 -19.49
CA LEU A 348 -10.44 19.47 -18.48
C LEU A 348 -11.08 19.38 -17.09
N LEU A 349 -12.40 19.53 -16.99
CA LEU A 349 -13.14 19.34 -15.74
C LEU A 349 -12.99 17.92 -15.21
N ALA A 350 -13.03 16.90 -16.07
CA ALA A 350 -12.78 15.51 -15.69
C ALA A 350 -11.37 15.30 -15.13
N VAL A 351 -10.33 15.96 -15.67
CA VAL A 351 -8.97 15.92 -15.10
C VAL A 351 -8.94 16.50 -13.69
N VAL A 352 -9.48 17.70 -13.48
CA VAL A 352 -9.48 18.37 -12.15
C VAL A 352 -10.29 17.57 -11.13
N PHE A 353 -11.43 17.02 -11.53
CA PHE A 353 -12.28 16.18 -10.70
C PHE A 353 -11.61 14.85 -10.32
N LEU A 354 -11.01 14.14 -11.27
CA LEU A 354 -10.29 12.90 -11.01
C LEU A 354 -9.06 13.12 -10.12
N LEU A 355 -8.29 14.19 -10.37
CA LEU A 355 -7.14 14.56 -9.54
C LEU A 355 -7.57 14.85 -8.09
N SER A 356 -8.69 15.56 -7.90
CA SER A 356 -9.27 15.81 -6.58
C SER A 356 -9.73 14.52 -5.88
N LEU A 357 -10.34 13.58 -6.61
CA LEU A 357 -10.80 12.30 -6.08
C LEU A 357 -9.67 11.34 -5.67
N VAL A 358 -8.40 11.56 -6.05
CA VAL A 358 -7.29 10.68 -5.65
C VAL A 358 -7.20 10.53 -4.12
N GLY A 359 -7.38 11.63 -3.37
CA GLY A 359 -7.39 11.60 -1.90
C GLY A 359 -8.59 10.82 -1.31
N PHE A 360 -9.75 10.92 -1.96
CA PHE A 360 -10.95 10.19 -1.58
C PHE A 360 -10.82 8.68 -1.81
N TRP A 361 -10.26 8.27 -2.95
CA TRP A 361 -9.96 6.85 -3.22
C TRP A 361 -8.92 6.30 -2.25
N ASN A 362 -7.91 7.09 -1.90
CA ASN A 362 -6.94 6.74 -0.86
C ASN A 362 -7.65 6.50 0.49
N PHE A 363 -8.56 7.40 0.90
CA PHE A 363 -9.40 7.21 2.08
C PHE A 363 -10.19 5.89 2.04
N ILE A 364 -10.96 5.63 0.98
CA ILE A 364 -11.77 4.40 0.87
C ILE A 364 -10.92 3.12 0.92
N LEU A 365 -9.78 3.10 0.24
CA LEU A 365 -8.95 1.90 0.07
C LEU A 365 -8.09 1.60 1.30
N PHE A 366 -7.63 2.63 2.02
CA PHE A 366 -6.74 2.47 3.19
C PHE A 366 -7.47 2.55 4.52
N ALA A 367 -8.56 3.31 4.65
CA ALA A 367 -9.36 3.33 5.87
C ALA A 367 -9.90 1.92 6.20
N ARG A 368 -9.89 1.60 7.49
CA ARG A 368 -10.43 0.34 8.03
C ARG A 368 -11.35 0.66 9.21
N PRO A 369 -12.48 -0.06 9.39
CA PRO A 369 -13.34 0.10 10.58
C PRO A 369 -12.57 -0.02 11.91
N SER A 370 -11.49 -0.82 11.93
CA SER A 370 -10.59 -0.97 13.08
C SER A 370 -9.88 0.33 13.50
N MET A 371 -9.65 1.27 12.59
CA MET A 371 -9.04 2.57 12.91
C MET A 371 -10.02 3.44 13.71
N PHE A 372 -11.30 3.46 13.32
CA PHE A 372 -12.34 4.19 14.07
C PHE A 372 -12.56 3.59 15.46
N ALA A 373 -12.57 2.26 15.58
CA ALA A 373 -12.60 1.58 16.88
C ALA A 373 -11.36 1.93 17.74
N GLY A 374 -10.18 2.04 17.12
CA GLY A 374 -8.95 2.46 17.80
C GLY A 374 -8.97 3.91 18.28
N TRP A 375 -9.60 4.82 17.52
CA TRP A 375 -9.86 6.19 17.97
C TRP A 375 -10.83 6.23 19.15
N LEU A 376 -11.93 5.47 19.09
CA LEU A 376 -12.87 5.36 20.21
C LEU A 376 -12.21 4.80 21.48
N ASP A 377 -11.41 3.73 21.37
CA ASP A 377 -10.57 3.18 22.47
C ASP A 377 -9.65 4.27 23.07
N LEU A 378 -8.96 5.04 22.22
CA LEU A 378 -8.05 6.10 22.66
C LEU A 378 -8.77 7.28 23.32
N PHE A 379 -9.93 7.72 22.79
CA PHE A 379 -10.73 8.77 23.43
C PHE A 379 -11.35 8.29 24.74
N HIS A 380 -11.92 7.07 24.79
CA HIS A 380 -12.47 6.51 26.04
C HIS A 380 -11.40 6.38 27.13
N ARG A 381 -10.19 5.89 26.82
CA ARG A 381 -9.10 5.80 27.81
C ARG A 381 -8.54 7.16 28.25
N LYS A 382 -8.73 8.21 27.45
CA LYS A 382 -8.31 9.59 27.79
C LYS A 382 -9.36 10.35 28.59
N VAL A 383 -10.65 10.11 28.32
CA VAL A 383 -11.79 10.66 29.09
C VAL A 383 -11.97 9.91 30.41
N THR A 384 -11.87 8.59 30.40
CA THR A 384 -11.87 7.75 31.61
C THR A 384 -10.43 7.45 32.02
N ARG A 385 -9.77 8.43 32.68
CA ARG A 385 -8.55 8.15 33.48
C ARG A 385 -8.91 7.17 34.60
N ARG A 386 -8.81 5.86 34.34
CA ARG A 386 -8.71 4.88 35.41
C ARG A 386 -7.32 4.96 36.01
N ASN A 387 -7.25 5.19 37.31
CA ASN A 387 -6.03 5.01 38.09
C ASN A 387 -5.76 3.50 38.22
N GLU A 388 -5.40 2.86 37.11
CA GLU A 388 -4.92 1.48 37.12
C GLU A 388 -3.51 1.46 37.71
N PHE A 389 -3.44 1.20 39.01
CA PHE A 389 -2.21 0.87 39.71
C PHE A 389 -1.66 -0.44 39.13
N VAL A 390 -0.82 -0.32 38.10
CA VAL A 390 -0.05 -1.45 37.57
C VAL A 390 1.01 -1.81 38.62
N SER A 391 0.77 -2.89 39.36
CA SER A 391 1.83 -3.50 40.16
C SER A 391 2.97 -3.92 39.24
N ALA A 392 4.20 -3.53 39.58
CA ALA A 392 5.37 -3.65 38.70
C ALA A 392 5.60 -5.08 38.17
N ASP A 393 5.21 -6.09 38.96
CA ASP A 393 5.22 -7.53 38.64
C ASP A 393 4.45 -7.93 37.38
N ALA A 394 3.44 -7.16 36.94
CA ALA A 394 2.73 -7.46 35.70
C ALA A 394 3.61 -7.25 34.45
N THR A 395 4.60 -6.37 34.53
CA THR A 395 5.40 -5.93 33.38
C THR A 395 6.43 -6.98 32.94
N THR A 396 6.95 -7.77 33.88
CA THR A 396 8.01 -8.75 33.62
C THR A 396 7.49 -10.00 32.89
N ARG A 397 6.26 -10.44 33.18
CA ARG A 397 5.69 -11.68 32.60
C ARG A 397 5.22 -11.59 31.14
N PHE A 398 5.08 -10.40 30.58
CA PHE A 398 4.62 -10.20 29.19
C PHE A 398 5.72 -9.79 28.19
N ALA A 399 6.97 -9.58 28.66
CA ALA A 399 8.06 -9.15 27.79
C ALA A 399 8.59 -10.26 26.85
N ASP A 400 8.52 -11.53 27.28
CA ASP A 400 9.22 -12.64 26.60
C ASP A 400 8.45 -13.31 25.44
N ASN A 401 7.13 -13.14 25.33
CA ASN A 401 6.35 -13.77 24.24
C ASN A 401 6.21 -12.86 23.00
N LYS A 402 7.34 -12.60 22.31
CA LYS A 402 7.36 -11.94 20.99
C LYS A 402 6.92 -12.91 19.88
N GLY A 403 5.63 -12.82 19.55
CA GLY A 403 4.91 -13.71 18.65
C GLY A 403 5.55 -13.99 17.29
N PHE A 404 5.87 -15.28 17.09
CA PHE A 404 6.02 -15.93 15.78
C PHE A 404 5.34 -17.32 15.72
N GLU A 405 4.28 -17.53 16.50
CA GLU A 405 3.40 -18.72 16.37
C GLU A 405 1.93 -18.32 16.20
N MET A 406 1.46 -18.20 14.96
CA MET A 406 0.02 -18.21 14.68
C MET A 406 -0.31 -18.64 13.23
N LEU A 407 0.13 -19.85 12.83
CA LEU A 407 -0.39 -20.53 11.64
C LEU A 407 -0.74 -22.02 11.82
N THR A 408 -0.73 -22.56 13.04
CA THR A 408 -1.27 -23.90 13.32
C THR A 408 -1.99 -23.99 14.66
N THR A 409 -3.33 -23.96 14.64
CA THR A 409 -4.23 -24.89 15.38
C THR A 409 -5.69 -24.44 15.25
N SER A 410 -6.54 -25.33 14.76
CA SER A 410 -8.00 -25.15 14.82
C SER A 410 -8.48 -25.62 16.20
N VAL A 411 -8.66 -24.70 17.15
CA VAL A 411 -9.18 -25.04 18.48
C VAL A 411 -10.69 -25.21 18.41
N LYS A 412 -11.15 -26.43 18.71
CA LYS A 412 -12.55 -26.82 18.87
C LYS A 412 -13.08 -26.25 20.19
N SER A 413 -14.28 -25.67 20.19
CA SER A 413 -14.91 -25.16 21.41
C SER A 413 -15.22 -26.32 22.38
N PRO A 414 -14.96 -26.19 23.70
CA PRO A 414 -15.45 -27.13 24.70
C PRO A 414 -16.90 -26.81 25.08
N ASP A 415 -17.69 -27.85 25.36
CA ASP A 415 -19.12 -27.75 25.66
C ASP A 415 -19.41 -27.26 27.08
N THR A 416 -20.52 -26.54 27.23
CA THR A 416 -20.93 -25.88 28.48
C THR A 416 -21.84 -26.77 29.33
N PHE A 417 -21.29 -27.46 30.34
CA PHE A 417 -22.09 -28.02 31.44
C PHE A 417 -21.36 -27.90 32.78
N MET A 418 -21.81 -26.97 33.63
CA MET A 418 -21.49 -26.96 35.06
C MET A 418 -22.73 -26.50 35.81
N ARG A 419 -23.24 -27.34 36.72
CA ARG A 419 -24.49 -27.14 37.47
C ARG A 419 -24.11 -26.84 38.93
N SER A 420 -24.71 -25.81 39.53
CA SER A 420 -24.40 -25.37 40.90
C SER A 420 -24.66 -26.47 41.94
N PRO A 421 -23.85 -26.55 43.02
CA PRO A 421 -24.14 -27.38 44.18
C PRO A 421 -25.14 -26.69 45.13
N SER A 422 -26.03 -27.47 45.71
CA SER A 422 -26.89 -27.10 46.86
C SER A 422 -26.69 -28.14 47.98
N PRO A 423 -26.94 -27.79 49.26
CA PRO A 423 -26.18 -28.36 50.38
C PRO A 423 -26.68 -29.69 50.95
N SER A 424 -25.83 -30.25 51.81
CA SER A 424 -25.88 -31.55 52.47
C SER A 424 -27.05 -31.79 53.45
N ARG A 425 -27.49 -33.05 53.53
CA ARG A 425 -28.12 -33.67 54.73
C ARG A 425 -27.39 -34.95 55.11
N LEU A 426 -27.38 -35.28 56.40
CA LEU A 426 -26.78 -36.49 56.98
C LEU A 426 -27.65 -37.73 56.70
N ASP A 427 -27.05 -38.92 56.60
CA ASP A 427 -27.24 -39.96 57.64
C ASP A 427 -26.29 -41.19 57.55
N ARG A 428 -25.44 -41.33 58.57
CA ARG A 428 -25.24 -42.49 59.47
C ARG A 428 -25.65 -43.92 59.04
N ASN A 429 -24.66 -44.77 58.76
CA ASN A 429 -24.44 -46.18 59.24
C ASN A 429 -23.43 -46.88 58.30
N ALA A 430 -22.21 -47.23 58.73
CA ALA A 430 -21.80 -48.41 59.51
C ALA A 430 -21.85 -49.75 58.74
N PHE A 431 -20.69 -50.32 58.36
CA PHE A 431 -20.27 -51.71 58.65
C PHE A 431 -18.78 -51.97 58.27
N MET A 432 -18.19 -53.02 58.85
CA MET A 432 -16.77 -53.44 58.78
C MET A 432 -16.41 -54.10 57.41
N ARG A 433 -15.16 -54.48 57.04
CA ARG A 433 -14.12 -55.24 57.77
C ARG A 433 -12.76 -55.24 57.02
N SER A 434 -11.66 -55.38 57.77
CA SER A 434 -10.36 -55.94 57.32
C SER A 434 -10.29 -57.44 57.74
N PRO A 435 -9.28 -58.30 57.40
CA PRO A 435 -7.83 -58.04 57.46
C PRO A 435 -6.90 -58.72 56.40
N SER A 436 -5.59 -58.42 56.48
CA SER A 436 -4.43 -59.14 55.89
C SER A 436 -4.08 -60.45 56.68
N PRO A 437 -3.04 -61.29 56.37
CA PRO A 437 -1.60 -60.92 56.38
C PRO A 437 -0.55 -61.78 55.55
N THR A 438 0.72 -61.31 55.51
CA THR A 438 2.07 -62.01 55.48
C THR A 438 2.35 -63.33 54.69
N GLN A 439 3.53 -63.59 54.09
CA GLN A 439 4.85 -63.83 54.75
C GLN A 439 6.10 -63.76 53.80
N MET A 440 7.31 -64.17 54.27
CA MET A 440 8.68 -63.81 53.80
C MET A 440 9.56 -64.95 53.23
N GLY A 441 10.72 -64.60 52.64
CA GLY A 441 12.01 -65.35 52.67
C GLY A 441 12.40 -66.11 51.39
N GLY A 442 13.68 -66.30 51.00
CA GLY A 442 15.00 -65.92 51.54
C GLY A 442 16.17 -66.39 50.62
N HIS A 443 17.44 -66.04 50.94
CA HIS A 443 18.72 -66.32 50.23
C HIS A 443 18.98 -67.82 49.84
N ASP A 444 19.95 -68.25 48.98
CA ASP A 444 21.39 -67.89 48.94
C ASP A 444 22.20 -68.40 47.69
N ARG A 445 23.55 -68.45 47.82
CA ARG A 445 24.66 -68.69 46.84
C ARG A 445 25.16 -70.17 46.72
N SER A 446 26.09 -70.59 45.82
CA SER A 446 26.55 -70.20 44.45
C SER A 446 27.74 -71.11 43.95
N ALA A 447 28.23 -70.92 42.70
CA ALA A 447 29.61 -71.15 42.18
C ALA A 447 29.98 -72.36 41.24
N PHE A 448 30.88 -72.03 40.29
CA PHE A 448 31.96 -72.82 39.62
C PHE A 448 31.84 -73.44 38.19
N VAL A 449 32.91 -73.16 37.42
CA VAL A 449 33.37 -73.41 36.01
C VAL A 449 33.68 -74.91 35.71
N PRO A 450 34.09 -75.42 34.49
CA PRO A 450 34.75 -74.77 33.33
C PRO A 450 34.30 -75.15 31.87
N SER A 451 35.04 -74.59 30.89
CA SER A 451 34.90 -74.61 29.41
C SER A 451 35.38 -75.92 28.72
N PRO A 452 35.21 -76.11 27.39
CA PRO A 452 36.31 -75.77 26.45
C PRO A 452 35.92 -75.26 25.03
N SER A 453 36.93 -74.81 24.27
CA SER A 453 36.88 -74.44 22.83
C SER A 453 37.31 -75.59 21.90
N PRO A 454 37.26 -75.41 20.56
CA PRO A 454 38.51 -75.51 19.78
C PRO A 454 38.69 -74.43 18.67
N THR A 455 39.72 -74.59 17.83
CA THR A 455 40.53 -73.49 17.25
C THR A 455 40.89 -73.71 15.75
N HIS A 456 41.64 -72.76 15.15
CA HIS A 456 42.44 -72.82 13.90
C HIS A 456 41.71 -72.67 12.54
N MET A 457 42.31 -72.14 11.44
CA MET A 457 43.37 -71.11 11.25
C MET A 457 43.62 -70.85 9.73
N THR A 458 44.45 -69.85 9.41
CA THR A 458 45.03 -69.52 8.07
C THR A 458 44.09 -68.91 7.01
N GLY A 459 44.50 -67.96 6.17
CA GLY A 459 45.75 -67.18 6.14
C GLY A 459 45.89 -66.33 4.86
N TYR A 460 46.68 -65.23 4.91
CA TYR A 460 47.33 -64.44 3.83
C TYR A 460 46.53 -64.06 2.55
N GLY A 461 46.60 -62.83 1.99
CA GLY A 461 47.37 -61.63 2.33
C GLY A 461 47.44 -60.64 1.13
N ARG A 462 48.21 -59.54 1.29
CA ARG A 462 48.58 -58.48 0.30
C ARG A 462 47.56 -57.39 -0.10
N SER A 463 47.85 -56.19 0.41
CA SER A 463 47.62 -54.84 -0.16
C SER A 463 48.78 -54.48 -1.16
N PRO A 464 49.11 -53.21 -1.56
CA PRO A 464 48.52 -51.87 -1.28
C PRO A 464 48.58 -50.86 -2.48
N ILE A 465 48.49 -49.54 -2.19
CA ILE A 465 48.97 -48.35 -2.98
C ILE A 465 47.99 -47.84 -4.07
N ALA A 466 47.71 -46.53 -4.27
CA ALA A 466 48.24 -45.27 -3.69
C ALA A 466 47.13 -44.22 -3.39
N SER A 467 47.44 -43.28 -2.49
CA SER A 467 46.89 -41.90 -2.50
C SER A 467 47.99 -40.92 -2.93
N PRO A 468 47.63 -39.71 -3.40
CA PRO A 468 47.91 -38.56 -2.53
C PRO A 468 46.81 -37.47 -2.51
N SER A 469 46.60 -36.90 -1.33
CA SER A 469 45.91 -35.62 -1.07
C SER A 469 46.97 -34.47 -0.98
N PRO A 470 46.66 -33.15 -0.95
CA PRO A 470 45.64 -32.54 -0.07
C PRO A 470 44.89 -31.27 -0.59
N SER A 471 43.97 -30.79 0.27
CA SER A 471 43.25 -29.49 0.29
C SER A 471 42.31 -29.13 -0.90
N SER A 472 41.16 -28.46 -0.72
CA SER A 472 40.58 -27.83 0.49
C SER A 472 39.09 -28.13 0.69
N GLU A 473 38.78 -28.37 1.97
CA GLU A 473 37.53 -28.29 2.72
C GLU A 473 36.50 -27.17 2.35
N ARG A 474 35.18 -27.26 2.65
CA ARG A 474 34.41 -28.29 3.41
C ARG A 474 32.86 -28.17 3.28
N ASN A 475 32.26 -29.33 3.01
CA ASN A 475 30.94 -29.88 3.42
C ASN A 475 29.60 -29.14 3.23
N THR A 476 28.85 -29.67 2.26
CA THR A 476 27.42 -29.99 2.39
C THR A 476 27.10 -30.96 3.54
N GLN A 477 26.00 -30.75 4.27
CA GLN A 477 25.40 -31.77 5.14
C GLN A 477 23.87 -31.84 4.97
N VAL A 478 23.44 -32.90 4.28
CA VAL A 478 22.36 -33.85 4.64
C VAL A 478 21.39 -33.37 5.74
N ALA A 479 20.17 -33.02 5.35
CA ALA A 479 19.07 -32.79 6.28
C ALA A 479 18.61 -34.11 6.91
N ARG A 480 18.64 -34.18 8.25
CA ARG A 480 18.26 -35.35 9.05
C ARG A 480 16.84 -35.17 9.55
N GLU A 481 15.96 -36.16 9.36
CA GLU A 481 14.59 -36.11 9.88
C GLU A 481 14.58 -36.02 11.42
N ALA A 482 13.95 -34.98 11.97
CA ALA A 482 13.79 -34.81 13.41
C ALA A 482 12.45 -35.39 13.87
N ARG A 483 12.47 -36.63 14.39
CA ARG A 483 11.29 -37.27 15.01
C ARG A 483 11.05 -36.69 16.41
N TYR A 484 9.92 -36.02 16.62
CA TYR A 484 9.59 -35.35 17.88
C TYR A 484 9.32 -36.33 19.04
N VAL A 485 10.01 -36.15 20.16
CA VAL A 485 9.79 -36.89 21.42
C VAL A 485 9.20 -35.92 22.45
N ARG A 486 8.04 -36.27 23.04
CA ARG A 486 7.42 -35.47 24.11
C ARG A 486 8.19 -35.63 25.43
N PRO A 487 8.56 -34.54 26.12
CA PRO A 487 8.96 -34.60 27.53
C PRO A 487 7.77 -34.97 28.42
N SER A 488 7.98 -35.86 29.38
CA SER A 488 7.04 -36.13 30.47
C SER A 488 7.22 -35.10 31.59
N LEU A 489 6.31 -34.14 31.71
CA LEU A 489 6.30 -33.18 32.82
C LEU A 489 5.24 -33.58 33.86
N SER A 490 5.71 -33.92 35.06
CA SER A 490 4.89 -34.18 36.25
C SER A 490 4.39 -32.86 36.85
N PHE A 491 3.06 -32.70 36.96
CA PHE A 491 2.45 -31.58 37.68
C PHE A 491 2.17 -31.95 39.13
N SER A 492 2.95 -31.40 40.07
CA SER A 492 2.60 -31.32 41.48
C SER A 492 1.62 -30.14 41.70
N GLY A 493 0.37 -30.44 42.06
CA GLY A 493 -0.64 -29.41 42.35
C GLY A 493 -0.37 -28.65 43.66
N PRO A 494 -0.83 -27.38 43.78
CA PRO A 494 -0.62 -26.57 44.98
C PRO A 494 -1.46 -27.06 46.16
N ARG A 495 -0.89 -27.00 47.38
CA ARG A 495 -1.65 -27.20 48.63
C ARG A 495 -2.60 -26.02 48.88
N PRO A 496 -3.80 -26.25 49.44
CA PRO A 496 -4.67 -25.17 49.91
C PRO A 496 -4.07 -24.48 51.15
N PRO A 497 -4.32 -23.18 51.36
CA PRO A 497 -3.82 -22.45 52.51
C PRO A 497 -4.53 -22.86 53.81
N SER A 498 -3.77 -22.98 54.90
CA SER A 498 -4.31 -23.12 56.25
C SER A 498 -4.98 -21.83 56.70
N ALA A 499 -6.18 -21.94 57.27
CA ALA A 499 -6.89 -20.79 57.84
C ALA A 499 -6.06 -20.12 58.95
N ARG A 500 -5.67 -18.87 58.73
CA ARG A 500 -5.27 -17.93 59.78
C ARG A 500 -6.11 -16.67 59.63
N GLU A 501 -6.59 -16.20 60.77
CA GLU A 501 -7.46 -15.05 60.91
C GLU A 501 -6.73 -13.77 60.48
N TRP A 502 -7.43 -12.88 59.77
CA TRP A 502 -6.84 -11.68 59.17
C TRP A 502 -6.96 -10.50 60.13
N ASP A 503 -5.83 -9.97 60.59
CA ASP A 503 -5.78 -8.84 61.52
C ASP A 503 -5.71 -7.50 60.77
N PRO A 504 -6.75 -6.64 60.85
CA PRO A 504 -6.79 -5.36 60.16
C PRO A 504 -5.73 -4.36 60.65
N GLN A 505 -5.21 -4.46 61.88
CA GLN A 505 -4.21 -3.51 62.39
C GLN A 505 -2.84 -3.64 61.72
N SER A 506 -2.58 -4.78 61.06
CA SER A 506 -1.33 -5.01 60.30
C SER A 506 -1.20 -4.20 59.00
N SER A 507 -2.26 -3.50 58.57
CA SER A 507 -2.40 -3.00 57.19
C SER A 507 -2.39 -1.47 57.01
N PHE A 508 -2.34 -0.68 58.08
CA PHE A 508 -2.41 0.81 58.06
C PHE A 508 -3.56 1.40 57.22
N ALA A 509 -4.63 0.65 56.98
CA ALA A 509 -5.81 1.11 56.26
C ALA A 509 -6.74 1.93 57.18
N PRO A 510 -7.27 3.10 56.76
CA PRO A 510 -8.26 3.83 57.55
C PRO A 510 -9.57 3.04 57.63
N ALA A 511 -10.07 2.81 58.85
CA ALA A 511 -11.41 2.26 59.06
C ALA A 511 -12.48 3.28 58.64
N TYR A 512 -13.47 2.85 57.87
CA TYR A 512 -14.49 3.73 57.31
C TYR A 512 -15.69 3.87 58.26
N GLY A 513 -16.11 5.11 58.53
CA GLY A 513 -17.49 5.42 58.90
C GLY A 513 -17.75 5.91 60.33
N ARG A 514 -18.07 7.21 60.45
CA ARG A 514 -19.15 7.68 61.33
C ARG A 514 -19.82 8.91 60.73
N GLU A 515 -21.14 8.89 60.65
CA GLU A 515 -21.98 10.05 60.32
C GLU A 515 -22.02 11.02 61.51
N GLN A 516 -22.12 12.33 61.27
CA GLN A 516 -23.37 13.11 61.46
C GLN A 516 -23.12 14.63 61.38
N VAL A 517 -24.20 15.35 61.02
CA VAL A 517 -24.40 16.81 60.88
C VAL A 517 -23.77 17.45 59.65
#